data_AF-A0ABD1EX10-F1
#
_entry.id   AF-A0ABD1EX10-F1
#
_cell.length_a   1.000
_cell.length_b   1.000
_cell.length_c   1.000
_cell.angle_alpha   90.00
_cell.angle_beta   90.00
_cell.angle_gamma   90.00
#
_symmetry.space_group_name_H-M   'P 1'
#
loop_
_entity.id
_entity.type
_entity.pdbx_description
1 polymer ?
#
loop_
_entity_poly.entity_id
_entity_poly.type
_entity_poly.pdbx_seq_one_letter_code
_entity_poly.pdbx_strand_id
1 'polypeptide(L)'
;METSFVFAQYSTNINNVIKQTFVTTQRIKICEHFNFKKIYSICDNFIVTYDTNKLYIFEPTSNELLFHMEFSNTIQDIAFVKNNIYVWKNDLEIVHIAVVELESLILATLYNKQYHLCMDICLEFISKVLQLLETSKQLHLISVLNNKLSNQKAATKMQPIFDKIKEMNQKESTHTLLKRNIVLVENLHMNKEIEIPSIKFEQEDPEKDLQIILKQYKLNKTHRTIDIPEVQHLLDTFTGDEMFLKFKAFQEYVTTNLNEDATEWCRLQYLKNISIRDISATTLSSEAKDYLTEAVIKENEPYRFSCECGYPTPKCYKYPPTYFNTALDVLHIAKDELKILRAVPYLWQYALKFNVQGPRLAVLIQYGELEFFKDYTLLLPYDQWHDIVGYYIKIRNKGVCVNCDNKIDLEDLISWTDLAKIIVESIGARNTIRLLKNYSLFIPKGSLDPNFYQTCIFANSVVNEYRPCREKSGLIFQFLNNLDSSNQDKLQDKIAKYFTHKHVASKKGYYMKSSRESGECGMCKLPLDNDILLDCLPSTNCKHKFHKFCLEQSDNTSRNCNLC
;
A
#
# COMPACT_ATOMS: atom_id res chain seq x y z
N MET A 1 -9.73 -40.25 -10.46
CA MET A 1 -9.16 -39.04 -9.82
C MET A 1 -10.36 -38.19 -9.43
N GLU A 2 -10.69 -38.12 -8.14
CA GLU A 2 -11.70 -37.17 -7.64
C GLU A 2 -11.07 -35.78 -7.61
N THR A 3 -11.30 -34.97 -8.64
CA THR A 3 -10.83 -33.59 -8.67
C THR A 3 -11.68 -32.75 -7.72
N SER A 4 -11.06 -32.20 -6.68
CA SER A 4 -11.74 -31.36 -5.71
C SER A 4 -11.87 -29.92 -6.23
N PHE A 5 -13.06 -29.56 -6.68
CA PHE A 5 -13.39 -28.19 -7.09
C PHE A 5 -13.94 -27.37 -5.92
N VAL A 6 -13.67 -26.07 -5.95
CA VAL A 6 -14.24 -25.06 -5.05
C VAL A 6 -14.94 -24.01 -5.89
N PHE A 7 -16.14 -23.63 -5.46
CA PHE A 7 -16.91 -22.56 -6.08
C PHE A 7 -16.60 -21.24 -5.36
N ALA A 8 -16.03 -20.29 -6.11
CA ALA A 8 -15.66 -18.97 -5.61
C ALA A 8 -16.55 -17.91 -6.28
N GLN A 9 -17.37 -17.19 -5.49
CA GLN A 9 -18.11 -16.03 -6.00
C GLN A 9 -17.21 -14.80 -5.95
N TYR A 10 -16.91 -14.20 -7.10
CA TYR A 10 -16.13 -12.97 -7.16
C TYR A 10 -17.05 -11.77 -6.93
N SER A 11 -16.95 -11.18 -5.74
CA SER A 11 -17.24 -9.76 -5.56
C SER A 11 -15.92 -9.00 -5.67
N THR A 12 -15.96 -7.68 -5.88
CA THR A 12 -14.79 -6.77 -5.99
C THR A 12 -13.79 -6.80 -4.81
N ASN A 13 -13.99 -7.68 -3.83
CA ASN A 13 -13.11 -7.95 -2.70
C ASN A 13 -12.88 -9.48 -2.54
N ILE A 14 -11.65 -9.95 -2.84
CA ILE A 14 -11.24 -11.37 -2.71
C ILE A 14 -11.53 -11.96 -1.32
N ASN A 15 -11.61 -11.14 -0.27
CA ASN A 15 -11.89 -11.62 1.09
C ASN A 15 -13.38 -11.91 1.36
N ASN A 16 -14.30 -11.37 0.55
CA ASN A 16 -15.72 -11.75 0.63
C ASN A 16 -15.99 -13.11 -0.04
N VAL A 17 -15.13 -13.53 -0.96
CA VAL A 17 -15.18 -14.83 -1.67
C VAL A 17 -15.19 -16.01 -0.68
N ILE A 18 -14.52 -15.87 0.47
CA ILE A 18 -14.27 -16.97 1.44
C ILE A 18 -15.27 -16.97 2.61
N LYS A 19 -16.08 -15.93 2.80
CA LYS A 19 -17.17 -16.03 3.79
C LYS A 19 -18.31 -16.92 3.33
N GLN A 20 -18.33 -17.24 2.05
CA GLN A 20 -19.23 -18.17 1.43
C GLN A 20 -18.45 -19.42 0.99
N THR A 21 -17.56 -19.94 1.83
CA THR A 21 -17.18 -21.35 1.70
C THR A 21 -18.38 -22.17 2.12
N PHE A 22 -19.12 -22.64 1.11
CA PHE A 22 -20.44 -23.21 1.32
C PHE A 22 -20.31 -24.60 1.93
N VAL A 23 -20.98 -24.77 3.07
CA VAL A 23 -21.18 -26.04 3.77
C VAL A 23 -21.50 -27.12 2.76
N THR A 24 -20.64 -28.12 2.71
CA THR A 24 -20.82 -29.34 1.95
C THR A 24 -22.10 -30.02 2.45
N THR A 25 -23.07 -30.12 1.53
CA THR A 25 -24.11 -31.14 1.44
C THR A 25 -24.84 -31.54 2.73
N GLN A 26 -25.85 -30.74 3.12
CA GLN A 26 -27.10 -31.39 3.51
C GLN A 26 -27.70 -31.98 2.23
N ARG A 27 -28.09 -33.26 2.25
CA ARG A 27 -28.87 -33.89 1.16
C ARG A 27 -30.18 -33.13 1.01
N ILE A 28 -30.19 -32.13 0.14
CA ILE A 28 -31.41 -31.39 -0.16
C ILE A 28 -32.20 -32.25 -1.14
N LYS A 29 -33.35 -32.72 -0.68
CA LYS A 29 -34.31 -33.41 -1.55
C LYS A 29 -34.85 -32.35 -2.53
N ILE A 30 -34.46 -32.49 -3.80
CA ILE A 30 -34.98 -31.64 -4.87
C ILE A 30 -36.50 -31.89 -4.94
N CYS A 31 -37.29 -30.83 -5.09
CA CYS A 31 -38.73 -30.92 -5.16
C CYS A 31 -39.14 -31.83 -6.34
N GLU A 32 -40.13 -32.70 -6.14
CA GLU A 32 -40.59 -33.68 -7.15
C GLU A 32 -41.17 -33.03 -8.43
N HIS A 33 -41.36 -31.70 -8.44
CA HIS A 33 -41.85 -30.91 -9.57
C HIS A 33 -40.80 -29.93 -10.12
N PHE A 34 -39.52 -30.21 -9.90
CA PHE A 34 -38.42 -29.36 -10.35
C PHE A 34 -38.21 -29.46 -11.87
N ASN A 35 -38.40 -28.35 -12.59
CA ASN A 35 -38.16 -28.25 -14.03
C ASN A 35 -36.94 -27.38 -14.31
N PHE A 36 -35.94 -27.98 -14.97
CA PHE A 36 -34.73 -27.29 -15.43
C PHE A 36 -35.09 -26.26 -16.52
N LYS A 37 -34.63 -25.00 -16.39
CA LYS A 37 -34.74 -24.03 -17.49
C LYS A 37 -33.81 -24.38 -18.66
N LYS A 38 -32.52 -24.49 -18.36
CA LYS A 38 -31.45 -24.82 -19.30
C LYS A 38 -30.40 -25.67 -18.60
N ILE A 39 -29.73 -26.53 -19.35
CA ILE A 39 -28.69 -27.43 -18.86
C ILE A 39 -27.39 -27.11 -19.60
N TYR A 40 -26.30 -26.97 -18.84
CA TYR A 40 -24.97 -26.69 -19.33
C TYR A 40 -23.98 -27.71 -18.79
N SER A 41 -22.93 -28.00 -19.55
CA SER A 41 -21.77 -28.74 -19.05
C SER A 41 -20.69 -27.74 -18.59
N ILE A 42 -20.06 -28.00 -17.45
CA ILE A 42 -18.91 -27.25 -16.94
C ILE A 42 -17.81 -28.20 -16.46
N CYS A 43 -16.56 -27.84 -16.72
CA CYS A 43 -15.37 -28.63 -16.37
C CYS A 43 -15.46 -30.10 -16.85
N ASP A 44 -16.13 -30.32 -17.99
CA ASP A 44 -16.39 -31.59 -18.69
C ASP A 44 -17.18 -32.66 -17.92
N ASN A 45 -17.28 -32.53 -16.58
CA ASN A 45 -17.79 -33.56 -15.70
C ASN A 45 -18.97 -33.11 -14.82
N PHE A 46 -19.37 -31.84 -14.88
CA PHE A 46 -20.51 -31.36 -14.09
C PHE A 46 -21.61 -30.78 -14.96
N ILE A 47 -22.82 -30.94 -14.47
CA ILE A 47 -24.01 -30.37 -15.07
C ILE A 47 -24.45 -29.17 -14.25
N VAL A 48 -24.53 -28.01 -14.89
CA VAL A 48 -25.09 -26.80 -14.28
C VAL A 48 -26.46 -26.53 -14.86
N THR A 49 -27.39 -26.18 -13.98
CA THR A 49 -28.74 -25.81 -14.35
C THR A 49 -29.33 -24.85 -13.33
N TYR A 50 -30.46 -24.22 -13.64
CA TYR A 50 -31.06 -23.23 -12.78
C TYR A 50 -32.58 -23.23 -12.88
N ASP A 51 -33.22 -22.78 -11.80
CA ASP A 51 -34.64 -22.44 -11.76
C ASP A 51 -34.83 -20.91 -11.73
N THR A 52 -36.01 -20.44 -11.34
CA THR A 52 -36.31 -19.01 -11.23
C THR A 52 -35.33 -18.27 -10.31
N ASN A 53 -34.89 -18.84 -9.20
CA ASN A 53 -34.10 -18.16 -8.18
C ASN A 53 -32.87 -18.95 -7.71
N LYS A 54 -32.61 -20.14 -8.25
CA LYS A 54 -31.54 -21.03 -7.76
C LYS A 54 -30.70 -21.58 -8.90
N LEU A 55 -29.39 -21.61 -8.69
CA LEU A 55 -28.41 -22.32 -9.50
C LEU A 55 -28.12 -23.66 -8.84
N TYR A 56 -27.95 -24.71 -9.63
CA TYR A 56 -27.66 -26.08 -9.20
C TYR A 56 -26.50 -26.64 -10.03
N ILE A 57 -25.63 -27.40 -9.37
CA ILE A 57 -24.51 -28.10 -10.01
C ILE A 57 -24.52 -29.54 -9.55
N PHE A 58 -24.59 -30.44 -10.52
CA PHE A 58 -24.70 -31.88 -10.35
C PHE A 58 -23.45 -32.58 -10.84
N GLU A 59 -23.13 -33.68 -10.19
CA GLU A 59 -22.23 -34.68 -10.74
C GLU A 59 -23.08 -35.79 -11.39
N PRO A 60 -23.07 -35.91 -12.74
CA PRO A 60 -23.92 -36.85 -13.46
C PRO A 60 -23.60 -38.31 -13.12
N THR A 61 -22.35 -38.62 -12.79
CA THR A 61 -21.91 -40.00 -12.51
C THR A 61 -22.45 -40.52 -11.18
N SER A 62 -22.47 -39.67 -10.14
CA SER A 62 -22.96 -40.01 -8.80
C SER A 62 -24.45 -39.68 -8.61
N ASN A 63 -25.03 -38.91 -9.54
CA ASN A 63 -26.37 -38.33 -9.43
C ASN A 63 -26.55 -37.49 -8.15
N GLU A 64 -25.46 -36.90 -7.66
CA GLU A 64 -25.46 -36.07 -6.47
C GLU A 64 -25.51 -34.58 -6.84
N LEU A 65 -26.31 -33.82 -6.08
CA LEU A 65 -26.27 -32.37 -6.09
C LEU A 65 -25.04 -31.90 -5.31
N LEU A 66 -24.01 -31.45 -6.04
CA LEU A 66 -22.77 -30.98 -5.43
C LEU A 66 -22.92 -29.59 -4.84
N PHE A 67 -23.66 -28.72 -5.52
CA PHE A 67 -23.76 -27.32 -5.14
C PHE A 67 -25.11 -26.72 -5.55
N HIS A 68 -25.63 -25.83 -4.71
CA HIS A 68 -26.72 -24.95 -5.11
C HIS A 68 -26.52 -23.55 -4.51
N MET A 69 -27.01 -22.52 -5.21
CA MET A 69 -26.98 -21.14 -4.77
C MET A 69 -28.35 -20.52 -4.97
N GLU A 70 -28.88 -19.86 -3.95
CA GLU A 70 -30.14 -19.12 -4.03
C GLU A 70 -29.89 -17.62 -4.18
N PHE A 71 -30.58 -17.02 -5.13
CA PHE A 71 -30.52 -15.59 -5.46
C PHE A 71 -31.78 -14.90 -4.96
N SER A 72 -31.63 -13.68 -4.48
CA SER A 72 -32.75 -12.86 -4.01
C SER A 72 -33.71 -12.45 -5.12
N ASN A 73 -33.22 -12.40 -6.37
CA ASN A 73 -33.96 -11.96 -7.54
C ASN A 73 -33.93 -13.05 -8.62
N THR A 74 -34.92 -12.99 -9.50
CA THR A 74 -35.10 -14.00 -10.55
C THR A 74 -33.94 -14.01 -11.53
N ILE A 75 -33.40 -15.20 -11.78
CA ILE A 75 -32.41 -15.48 -12.80
C ILE A 75 -33.09 -15.36 -14.17
N GLN A 76 -32.63 -14.38 -14.94
CA GLN A 76 -33.05 -14.13 -16.31
C GLN A 76 -32.38 -15.14 -17.25
N ASP A 77 -31.05 -15.21 -17.22
CA ASP A 77 -30.27 -16.19 -17.96
C ASP A 77 -28.91 -16.47 -17.30
N ILE A 78 -28.22 -17.50 -17.79
CA ILE A 78 -26.86 -17.84 -17.37
C ILE A 78 -25.98 -18.03 -18.61
N ALA A 79 -24.77 -17.48 -18.55
CA ALA A 79 -23.73 -17.65 -19.56
C ALA A 79 -22.46 -18.25 -18.96
N PHE A 80 -21.71 -18.98 -19.78
CA PHE A 80 -20.48 -19.66 -19.38
C PHE A 80 -19.32 -19.20 -20.25
N VAL A 81 -18.20 -18.85 -19.61
CA VAL A 81 -16.93 -18.56 -20.29
C VAL A 81 -15.83 -19.32 -19.59
N LYS A 82 -15.39 -20.44 -20.18
CA LYS A 82 -14.49 -21.41 -19.55
C LYS A 82 -15.10 -21.92 -18.24
N ASN A 83 -14.39 -21.76 -17.11
CA ASN A 83 -14.85 -22.17 -15.78
C ASN A 83 -15.60 -21.06 -15.03
N ASN A 84 -16.05 -20.02 -15.74
CA ASN A 84 -16.78 -18.90 -15.15
C ASN A 84 -18.25 -18.98 -15.53
N ILE A 85 -19.11 -18.81 -14.53
CA ILE A 85 -20.55 -18.76 -14.61
C ILE A 85 -20.97 -17.31 -14.38
N TYR A 86 -21.69 -16.74 -15.33
CA TYR A 86 -22.27 -15.40 -15.25
C TYR A 86 -23.79 -15.55 -15.14
N VAL A 87 -24.34 -15.21 -13.98
CA VAL A 87 -25.77 -15.28 -13.71
C VAL A 87 -26.36 -13.89 -13.92
N TRP A 88 -27.13 -13.71 -14.99
CA TRP A 88 -27.85 -12.48 -15.28
C TRP A 88 -29.21 -12.53 -14.61
N LYS A 89 -29.47 -11.58 -13.71
CA LYS A 89 -30.74 -11.46 -13.01
C LYS A 89 -31.63 -10.39 -13.64
N ASN A 90 -32.94 -10.45 -13.34
CA ASN A 90 -33.96 -9.52 -13.83
C ASN A 90 -33.78 -8.04 -13.40
N ASP A 91 -32.95 -7.78 -12.40
CA ASP A 91 -32.59 -6.43 -11.94
C ASP A 91 -31.38 -5.84 -12.68
N LEU A 92 -30.93 -6.49 -13.76
CA LEU A 92 -29.73 -6.14 -14.54
C LEU A 92 -28.39 -6.37 -13.81
N GLU A 93 -28.40 -6.99 -12.63
CA GLU A 93 -27.16 -7.43 -11.97
C GLU A 93 -26.63 -8.71 -12.64
N ILE A 94 -25.31 -8.78 -12.79
CA ILE A 94 -24.59 -9.95 -13.27
C ILE A 94 -23.73 -10.47 -12.12
N VAL A 95 -24.04 -11.69 -11.65
CA VAL A 95 -23.23 -12.37 -10.63
C VAL A 95 -22.19 -13.24 -11.32
N HIS A 96 -20.91 -13.04 -10.98
CA HIS A 96 -19.79 -13.83 -11.49
C HIS A 96 -19.36 -14.88 -10.46
N ILE A 97 -19.44 -16.15 -10.85
CA ILE A 97 -19.00 -17.30 -10.06
C ILE A 97 -17.92 -18.01 -10.86
N ALA A 98 -16.79 -18.32 -10.23
CA ALA A 98 -15.74 -19.12 -10.85
C ALA A 98 -15.62 -20.47 -10.16
N VAL A 99 -15.42 -21.50 -10.98
CA VAL A 99 -15.09 -22.85 -10.55
C VAL A 99 -13.58 -22.99 -10.65
N VAL A 100 -12.93 -23.19 -9.51
CA VAL A 100 -11.47 -23.29 -9.43
C VAL A 100 -11.10 -24.56 -8.70
N GLU A 101 -10.04 -25.24 -9.15
CA GLU A 101 -9.48 -26.37 -8.44
C GLU A 101 -8.88 -25.92 -7.10
N LEU A 102 -9.10 -26.71 -6.04
CA LEU A 102 -8.62 -26.37 -4.70
C LEU A 102 -7.10 -26.16 -4.67
N GLU A 103 -6.34 -27.02 -5.35
CA GLU A 103 -4.88 -26.88 -5.47
C GLU A 103 -4.48 -25.54 -6.11
N SER A 104 -5.08 -25.22 -7.26
CA SER A 104 -4.82 -23.96 -7.97
C SER A 104 -5.15 -22.74 -7.11
N LEU A 105 -6.23 -22.79 -6.33
CA LEU A 105 -6.62 -21.70 -5.42
C LEU A 105 -5.61 -21.54 -4.26
N ILE A 106 -5.17 -22.65 -3.65
CA ILE A 106 -4.17 -22.62 -2.58
C ILE A 106 -2.84 -22.05 -3.10
N LEU A 107 -2.39 -22.51 -4.26
CA LEU A 107 -1.15 -22.04 -4.87
C LEU A 107 -1.27 -20.56 -5.27
N ALA A 108 -2.37 -20.14 -5.87
CA ALA A 108 -2.59 -18.73 -6.23
C ALA A 108 -2.56 -17.82 -5.00
N THR A 109 -3.23 -18.20 -3.90
CA THR A 109 -3.19 -17.42 -2.66
C THR A 109 -1.80 -17.39 -2.03
N LEU A 110 -1.06 -18.51 -2.10
CA LEU A 110 0.32 -18.59 -1.64
C LEU A 110 1.28 -17.72 -2.45
N TYR A 111 1.23 -17.79 -3.78
CA TYR A 111 2.06 -16.99 -4.69
C TYR A 111 1.76 -15.49 -4.60
N ASN A 112 0.49 -15.15 -4.38
CA ASN A 112 0.07 -13.77 -4.12
C ASN A 112 0.37 -13.29 -2.68
N LYS A 113 1.12 -14.09 -1.89
CA LYS A 113 1.51 -13.79 -0.50
C LYS A 113 0.33 -13.50 0.43
N GLN A 114 -0.83 -14.11 0.17
CA GLN A 114 -2.01 -14.04 1.03
C GLN A 114 -1.98 -15.23 2.00
N TYR A 115 -1.01 -15.24 2.92
CA TYR A 115 -0.68 -16.41 3.73
C TYR A 115 -1.79 -16.78 4.72
N HIS A 116 -2.43 -15.78 5.32
CA HIS A 116 -3.56 -16.02 6.22
C HIS A 116 -4.77 -16.59 5.48
N LEU A 117 -5.02 -16.10 4.27
CA LEU A 117 -6.10 -16.60 3.42
C LEU A 117 -5.85 -18.04 2.98
N CYS A 118 -4.63 -18.30 2.52
CA CYS A 118 -4.15 -19.62 2.14
C CYS A 118 -4.32 -20.61 3.31
N MET A 119 -3.95 -20.20 4.53
CA MET A 119 -4.14 -20.97 5.76
C MET A 119 -5.62 -21.25 6.04
N ASP A 120 -6.49 -20.23 5.99
CA ASP A 120 -7.92 -20.41 6.24
C ASP A 120 -8.55 -21.41 5.25
N ILE A 121 -8.18 -21.32 3.96
CA ILE A 121 -8.59 -22.30 2.93
C ILE A 121 -8.08 -23.70 3.26
N CYS A 122 -6.80 -23.83 3.65
CA CYS A 122 -6.21 -25.12 4.00
C CYS A 122 -6.88 -25.75 5.23
N LEU A 123 -7.24 -24.95 6.23
CA LEU A 123 -7.92 -25.41 7.44
C LEU A 123 -9.36 -25.83 7.16
N GLU A 124 -10.08 -25.06 6.34
CA GLU A 124 -11.46 -25.36 5.95
C GLU A 124 -11.55 -26.67 5.15
N PHE A 125 -10.58 -26.93 4.27
CA PHE A 125 -10.54 -28.11 3.42
C PHE A 125 -9.47 -29.13 3.82
N ILE A 126 -9.12 -29.21 5.11
CA ILE A 126 -7.96 -29.98 5.60
C ILE A 126 -7.93 -31.43 5.11
N SER A 127 -9.05 -32.14 5.13
CA SER A 127 -9.13 -33.54 4.67
C SER A 127 -8.81 -33.68 3.19
N LYS A 128 -9.33 -32.77 2.35
CA LYS A 128 -9.07 -32.75 0.90
C LYS A 128 -7.65 -32.31 0.60
N VAL A 129 -7.11 -31.35 1.34
CA VAL A 129 -5.72 -30.90 1.18
C VAL A 129 -4.75 -32.03 1.51
N LEU A 130 -5.01 -32.80 2.57
CA LEU A 130 -4.19 -33.98 2.91
C LEU A 130 -4.20 -35.05 1.82
N GLN A 131 -5.33 -35.27 1.14
CA GLN A 131 -5.40 -36.16 -0.03
C GLN A 131 -4.66 -35.57 -1.23
N LEU A 132 -4.88 -34.30 -1.54
CA LEU A 132 -4.21 -33.61 -2.65
C LEU A 132 -2.70 -33.57 -2.50
N LEU A 133 -2.20 -33.51 -1.26
CA LEU A 133 -0.76 -33.57 -0.99
C LEU A 133 -0.12 -34.85 -1.55
N GLU A 134 -0.82 -35.99 -1.55
CA GLU A 134 -0.27 -37.25 -2.05
C GLU A 134 -0.11 -37.27 -3.57
N THR A 135 -0.91 -36.48 -4.29
CA THR A 135 -0.94 -36.44 -5.76
C THR A 135 -0.28 -35.20 -6.36
N SER A 136 -0.24 -34.09 -5.61
CA SER A 136 0.25 -32.80 -6.10
C SER A 136 1.77 -32.71 -6.06
N LYS A 137 2.34 -32.15 -7.13
CA LYS A 137 3.77 -31.85 -7.21
C LYS A 137 4.15 -30.52 -6.56
N GLN A 138 3.19 -29.62 -6.33
CA GLN A 138 3.47 -28.22 -5.94
C GLN A 138 2.94 -27.86 -4.53
N LEU A 139 1.99 -28.62 -3.97
CA LEU A 139 1.41 -28.29 -2.66
C LEU A 139 2.40 -28.43 -1.49
N HIS A 140 3.56 -29.06 -1.66
CA HIS A 140 4.64 -29.04 -0.66
C HIS A 140 5.09 -27.60 -0.31
N LEU A 141 4.86 -26.63 -1.20
CA LEU A 141 5.14 -25.20 -0.97
C LEU A 141 4.31 -24.59 0.17
N ILE A 142 3.19 -25.23 0.58
CA ILE A 142 2.41 -24.81 1.77
C ILE A 142 3.29 -24.77 3.02
N SER A 143 4.38 -25.56 3.08
CA SER A 143 5.35 -25.52 4.18
C SER A 143 5.90 -24.12 4.48
N VAL A 144 5.91 -23.20 3.52
CA VAL A 144 6.28 -21.78 3.72
C VAL A 144 5.40 -21.11 4.78
N LEU A 145 4.13 -21.51 4.90
CA LEU A 145 3.20 -20.98 5.90
C LEU A 145 3.70 -21.21 7.33
N ASN A 146 4.42 -22.31 7.59
CA ASN A 146 4.96 -22.63 8.91
C ASN A 146 5.93 -21.54 9.41
N ASN A 147 6.66 -20.90 8.49
CA ASN A 147 7.62 -19.84 8.82
C ASN A 147 7.00 -18.44 8.79
N LYS A 148 5.86 -18.26 8.10
CA LYS A 148 5.23 -16.95 7.89
C LYS A 148 4.13 -16.64 8.90
N LEU A 149 3.49 -17.66 9.48
CA LEU A 149 2.39 -17.46 10.41
C LEU A 149 2.90 -17.35 11.85
N SER A 150 2.88 -16.14 12.41
CA SER A 150 3.29 -15.87 13.80
C SER A 150 2.27 -16.33 14.87
N ASN A 151 1.07 -16.76 14.45
CA ASN A 151 -0.02 -17.11 15.37
C ASN A 151 0.04 -18.58 15.79
N GLN A 152 0.50 -18.84 17.02
CA GLN A 152 0.65 -20.19 17.57
C GLN A 152 -0.62 -21.05 17.49
N LYS A 153 -1.83 -20.47 17.67
CA LYS A 153 -3.09 -21.24 17.69
C LYS A 153 -3.51 -21.75 16.31
N ALA A 154 -3.25 -20.97 15.27
CA ALA A 154 -3.60 -21.36 13.91
C ALA A 154 -2.54 -22.31 13.32
N ALA A 155 -1.26 -22.08 13.66
CA ALA A 155 -0.16 -22.99 13.34
C ALA A 155 -0.39 -24.40 13.90
N THR A 156 -0.89 -24.52 15.15
CA THR A 156 -1.21 -25.84 15.72
C THR A 156 -2.30 -26.59 14.97
N LYS A 157 -3.27 -25.90 14.35
CA LYS A 157 -4.31 -26.56 13.54
C LYS A 157 -3.81 -27.01 12.17
N MET A 158 -2.80 -26.32 11.63
CA MET A 158 -2.13 -26.67 10.37
C MET A 158 -1.10 -27.81 10.52
N GLN A 159 -0.75 -28.18 11.76
CA GLN A 159 0.25 -29.20 12.05
C GLN A 159 0.09 -30.51 11.27
N PRO A 160 -1.13 -31.08 11.10
CA PRO A 160 -1.31 -32.32 10.32
C PRO A 160 -0.84 -32.19 8.86
N ILE A 161 -1.05 -31.03 8.24
CA ILE A 161 -0.61 -30.75 6.87
C ILE A 161 0.92 -30.67 6.83
N PHE A 162 1.53 -29.97 7.78
CA PHE A 162 2.99 -29.84 7.85
C PHE A 162 3.70 -31.17 8.14
N ASP A 163 3.13 -32.01 9.00
CA ASP A 163 3.69 -33.33 9.31
C ASP A 163 3.62 -34.24 8.10
N LYS A 164 2.51 -34.22 7.35
CA LYS A 164 2.38 -34.98 6.09
C LYS A 164 3.39 -34.53 5.04
N ILE A 165 3.60 -33.21 4.88
CA ILE A 165 4.63 -32.69 3.95
C ILE A 165 6.03 -33.14 4.37
N LYS A 166 6.35 -33.12 5.67
CA LYS A 166 7.64 -33.61 6.19
C LYS A 166 7.84 -35.10 5.92
N GLU A 167 6.80 -35.92 6.14
CA GLU A 167 6.82 -37.35 5.86
C GLU A 167 7.10 -37.62 4.38
N MET A 168 6.47 -36.88 3.47
CA MET A 168 6.69 -37.01 2.03
C MET A 168 8.11 -36.60 1.61
N ASN A 169 8.61 -35.47 2.11
CA ASN A 169 9.97 -35.01 1.80
C ASN A 169 11.04 -35.98 2.31
N GLN A 170 10.81 -36.62 3.46
CA GLN A 170 11.71 -37.65 3.98
C GLN A 170 11.75 -38.88 3.06
N LYS A 171 10.60 -39.31 2.51
CA LYS A 171 10.52 -40.44 1.56
C LYS A 171 11.19 -40.16 0.21
N GLU A 172 11.18 -38.91 -0.27
CA GLU A 172 11.88 -38.53 -1.51
C GLU A 172 13.40 -38.39 -1.31
N SER A 173 13.84 -37.88 -0.15
CA SER A 173 15.27 -37.70 0.15
C SER A 173 16.08 -39.01 0.25
N THR A 174 15.41 -40.16 0.43
CA THR A 174 16.05 -41.48 0.42
C THR A 174 16.35 -42.01 -0.98
N HIS A 175 15.84 -41.39 -2.06
CA HIS A 175 15.96 -41.94 -3.43
C HIS A 175 16.85 -41.15 -4.40
N THR A 176 17.46 -40.02 -4.02
CA THR A 176 18.30 -39.23 -4.94
C THR A 176 19.48 -38.55 -4.24
N LEU A 177 20.40 -39.35 -3.70
CA LEU A 177 21.78 -38.91 -3.47
C LEU A 177 22.65 -39.38 -4.65
N LEU A 178 22.53 -38.67 -5.78
CA LEU A 178 23.48 -38.75 -6.90
C LEU A 178 24.26 -37.43 -7.04
N LYS A 179 25.55 -37.57 -6.75
CA LYS A 179 26.74 -36.75 -7.00
C LYS A 179 26.68 -35.66 -8.09
N ARG A 180 27.32 -34.51 -7.75
CA ARG A 180 27.99 -33.45 -8.56
C ARG A 180 27.24 -32.11 -8.59
N ASN A 181 27.71 -31.10 -7.85
CA ASN A 181 28.85 -30.19 -8.08
C ASN A 181 28.52 -29.01 -9.02
N ILE A 182 28.30 -27.85 -8.39
CA ILE A 182 28.82 -26.50 -8.71
C ILE A 182 28.88 -26.10 -10.19
N VAL A 183 28.24 -24.96 -10.52
CA VAL A 183 28.59 -24.15 -11.71
C VAL A 183 29.27 -22.87 -11.23
N LEU A 184 30.51 -22.70 -11.66
CA LEU A 184 31.35 -21.53 -11.50
C LEU A 184 31.14 -20.67 -12.75
N VAL A 185 30.79 -19.38 -12.61
CA VAL A 185 30.71 -18.45 -13.74
C VAL A 185 31.76 -17.36 -13.52
N GLU A 186 32.87 -17.50 -14.25
CA GLU A 186 33.93 -16.51 -14.33
C GLU A 186 33.51 -15.34 -15.24
N ASN A 187 33.71 -14.13 -14.74
CA ASN A 187 33.60 -12.89 -15.48
C ASN A 187 34.81 -12.71 -16.38
N LEU A 188 34.58 -12.63 -17.68
CA LEU A 188 35.54 -12.16 -18.67
C LEU A 188 34.84 -11.09 -19.49
N HIS A 189 35.23 -9.82 -19.35
CA HIS A 189 35.60 -8.96 -20.47
C HIS A 189 36.33 -7.70 -19.99
N MET A 190 37.50 -7.52 -20.59
CA MET A 190 38.50 -6.49 -20.38
C MET A 190 38.13 -5.15 -21.04
N ASN A 191 38.54 -4.10 -20.36
CA ASN A 191 39.21 -2.88 -20.83
C ASN A 191 39.22 -2.59 -22.33
N LYS A 192 38.66 -1.42 -22.69
CA LYS A 192 39.22 -0.55 -23.72
C LYS A 192 39.31 0.86 -23.15
N GLU A 193 40.54 1.32 -22.95
CA GLU A 193 40.85 2.73 -22.73
C GLU A 193 40.64 3.48 -24.04
N ILE A 194 39.98 4.63 -23.95
CA ILE A 194 39.81 5.59 -25.05
C ILE A 194 40.71 6.78 -24.71
N GLU A 195 41.75 7.00 -25.52
CA GLU A 195 42.58 8.20 -25.47
C GLU A 195 41.77 9.42 -25.93
N ILE A 196 41.73 10.46 -25.10
CA ILE A 196 41.14 11.77 -25.43
C ILE A 196 42.29 12.72 -25.79
N PRO A 197 42.19 13.55 -26.86
CA PRO A 197 43.25 14.48 -27.23
C PRO A 197 43.37 15.63 -26.22
N SER A 198 44.58 15.89 -25.76
CA SER A 198 44.94 17.01 -24.90
C SER A 198 44.83 18.34 -25.65
N ILE A 199 43.88 19.18 -25.25
CA ILE A 199 43.77 20.59 -25.62
C ILE A 199 44.74 21.38 -24.72
N LYS A 200 45.66 22.14 -25.33
CA LYS A 200 46.54 23.06 -24.61
C LYS A 200 45.76 24.33 -24.26
N PHE A 201 45.51 24.54 -22.97
CA PHE A 201 45.09 25.84 -22.43
C PHE A 201 46.33 26.68 -22.10
N GLU A 202 46.24 27.98 -22.40
CA GLU A 202 47.21 28.99 -22.00
C GLU A 202 47.34 28.98 -20.47
N GLN A 203 48.58 29.01 -19.98
CA GLN A 203 48.88 29.00 -18.55
C GLN A 203 48.46 30.33 -17.92
N GLU A 204 47.25 30.39 -17.40
CA GLU A 204 46.86 31.41 -16.43
C GLU A 204 47.58 31.16 -15.10
N ASP A 205 48.05 32.25 -14.47
CA ASP A 205 48.77 32.25 -13.21
C ASP A 205 47.88 31.65 -12.09
N PRO A 206 48.16 30.43 -11.60
CA PRO A 206 47.32 29.73 -10.64
C PRO A 206 47.25 30.45 -9.28
N GLU A 207 48.20 31.34 -9.00
CA GLU A 207 48.21 32.12 -7.77
C GLU A 207 47.13 33.21 -7.78
N LYS A 208 46.80 33.77 -8.96
CA LYS A 208 45.78 34.81 -9.11
C LYS A 208 44.39 34.31 -8.74
N ASP A 209 44.01 33.12 -9.19
CA ASP A 209 42.71 32.50 -8.89
C ASP A 209 42.53 32.29 -7.39
N LEU A 210 43.57 31.77 -6.72
CA LEU A 210 43.55 31.52 -5.28
C LEU A 210 43.41 32.82 -4.50
N GLN A 211 44.03 33.92 -4.94
CA GLN A 211 43.85 35.23 -4.32
C GLN A 211 42.42 35.77 -4.48
N ILE A 212 41.78 35.55 -5.64
CA ILE A 212 40.38 35.93 -5.87
C ILE A 212 39.45 35.14 -4.93
N ILE A 213 39.62 33.82 -4.85
CA ILE A 213 38.87 32.96 -3.92
C ILE A 213 39.14 33.36 -2.45
N LEU A 214 40.38 33.74 -2.11
CA LEU A 214 40.74 34.20 -0.76
C LEU A 214 39.98 35.47 -0.35
N LYS A 215 39.77 36.41 -1.29
CA LYS A 215 38.95 37.60 -1.03
C LYS A 215 37.53 37.20 -0.63
N GLN A 216 36.92 36.25 -1.36
CA GLN A 216 35.60 35.73 -1.02
C GLN A 216 35.57 35.06 0.36
N TYR A 217 36.55 34.19 0.64
CA TYR A 217 36.63 33.49 1.91
C TYR A 217 36.71 34.46 3.09
N LYS A 218 37.57 35.48 3.01
CA LYS A 218 37.69 36.53 4.04
C LYS A 218 36.40 37.34 4.20
N LEU A 219 35.71 37.66 3.10
CA LEU A 219 34.43 38.36 3.14
C LEU A 219 33.36 37.51 3.85
N ASN A 220 33.24 36.23 3.51
CA ASN A 220 32.22 35.34 4.08
C ASN A 220 32.38 35.08 5.58
N LYS A 221 33.56 35.34 6.16
CA LYS A 221 33.75 35.32 7.62
C LYS A 221 32.91 36.37 8.33
N THR A 222 32.69 37.52 7.70
CA THR A 222 31.91 38.65 8.27
C THR A 222 30.52 38.76 7.66
N HIS A 223 30.39 38.44 6.37
CA HIS A 223 29.15 38.54 5.61
C HIS A 223 28.88 37.27 4.82
N ARG A 224 28.28 36.26 5.46
CA ARG A 224 28.10 34.90 4.92
C ARG A 224 27.36 34.80 3.59
N THR A 225 26.53 35.79 3.24
CA THR A 225 25.62 35.76 2.10
C THR A 225 26.04 36.64 0.92
N ILE A 226 27.15 37.39 1.04
CA ILE A 226 27.57 38.33 -0.01
C ILE A 226 28.57 37.64 -0.93
N ASP A 227 28.26 37.59 -2.23
CA ASP A 227 29.17 37.09 -3.26
C ASP A 227 29.84 38.27 -4.01
N ILE A 228 31.13 38.13 -4.30
CA ILE A 228 31.90 39.08 -5.09
C ILE A 228 31.71 38.72 -6.57
N PRO A 229 31.26 39.65 -7.45
CA PRO A 229 31.01 39.35 -8.86
C PRO A 229 32.24 38.79 -9.61
N GLU A 230 33.45 39.24 -9.27
CA GLU A 230 34.71 38.73 -9.83
C GLU A 230 34.89 37.22 -9.55
N VAL A 231 34.50 36.77 -8.35
CA VAL A 231 34.60 35.35 -7.95
C VAL A 231 33.56 34.53 -8.68
N GLN A 232 32.33 35.04 -8.82
CA GLN A 232 31.29 34.32 -9.56
C GLN A 232 31.69 34.17 -11.04
N HIS A 233 32.18 35.23 -11.67
CA HIS A 233 32.68 35.16 -13.05
C HIS A 233 33.82 34.13 -13.18
N LEU A 234 34.75 34.09 -12.21
CA LEU A 234 35.82 33.09 -12.19
C LEU A 234 35.27 31.66 -12.06
N LEU A 235 34.30 31.43 -11.17
CA LEU A 235 33.73 30.09 -10.98
C LEU A 235 32.86 29.65 -12.17
N ASP A 236 32.23 30.59 -12.88
CA ASP A 236 31.41 30.31 -14.05
C ASP A 236 32.25 29.80 -15.24
N THR A 237 33.54 30.16 -15.33
CA THR A 237 34.44 29.63 -16.38
C THR A 237 34.89 28.20 -16.11
N PHE A 238 34.85 27.72 -14.86
CA PHE A 238 35.30 26.39 -14.48
C PHE A 238 34.21 25.33 -14.70
N THR A 239 34.61 24.15 -15.15
CA THR A 239 33.79 22.92 -15.08
C THR A 239 33.66 22.43 -13.63
N GLY A 240 32.76 21.47 -13.39
CA GLY A 240 32.56 20.89 -12.06
C GLY A 240 33.82 20.23 -11.48
N ASP A 241 34.66 19.60 -12.31
CA ASP A 241 35.92 18.98 -11.86
C ASP A 241 37.03 20.02 -11.65
N GLU A 242 37.11 21.05 -12.51
CA GLU A 242 38.06 22.15 -12.32
C GLU A 242 37.76 22.93 -11.03
N MET A 243 36.48 23.21 -10.74
CA MET A 243 36.07 23.81 -9.48
C MET A 243 36.53 22.97 -8.29
N PHE A 244 36.34 21.65 -8.33
CA PHE A 244 36.79 20.74 -7.27
C PHE A 244 38.31 20.85 -7.05
N LEU A 245 39.11 20.78 -8.12
CA LEU A 245 40.57 20.89 -8.04
C LEU A 245 41.01 22.25 -7.48
N LYS A 246 40.38 23.35 -7.91
CA LYS A 246 40.68 24.71 -7.43
C LYS A 246 40.31 24.87 -5.95
N PHE A 247 39.17 24.33 -5.51
CA PHE A 247 38.80 24.35 -4.09
C PHE A 247 39.73 23.51 -3.22
N LYS A 248 40.21 22.36 -3.71
CA LYS A 248 41.21 21.54 -3.00
C LYS A 248 42.55 22.25 -2.87
N ALA A 249 43.05 22.83 -3.97
CA ALA A 249 44.27 23.65 -3.95
C ALA A 249 44.13 24.85 -3.00
N PHE A 250 42.95 25.48 -2.95
CA PHE A 250 42.67 26.57 -2.02
C PHE A 250 42.66 26.11 -0.55
N GLN A 251 42.11 24.93 -0.24
CA GLN A 251 42.17 24.36 1.11
C GLN A 251 43.63 24.18 1.58
N GLU A 252 44.47 23.61 0.72
CA GLU A 252 45.91 23.41 1.00
C GLU A 252 46.63 24.75 1.19
N TYR A 253 46.32 25.74 0.35
CA TYR A 253 46.88 27.09 0.46
C TYR A 253 46.51 27.76 1.79
N VAL A 254 45.24 27.74 2.20
CA VAL A 254 44.78 28.35 3.45
C VAL A 254 45.39 27.65 4.66
N THR A 255 45.42 26.31 4.64
CA THR A 255 46.03 25.52 5.71
C THR A 255 47.51 25.87 5.88
N THR A 256 48.26 25.97 4.78
CA THR A 256 49.71 26.18 4.81
C THR A 256 50.08 27.63 5.13
N ASN A 257 49.39 28.61 4.54
CA ASN A 257 49.79 30.02 4.61
C ASN A 257 49.08 30.81 5.71
N LEU A 258 47.88 30.39 6.11
CA LEU A 258 47.07 31.10 7.11
C LEU A 258 46.86 30.27 8.39
N ASN A 259 47.22 28.98 8.39
CA ASN A 259 47.00 28.05 9.50
C ASN A 259 45.53 28.00 9.95
N GLU A 260 44.62 27.99 8.96
CA GLU A 260 43.17 27.94 9.13
C GLU A 260 42.57 26.77 8.35
N ASP A 261 41.36 26.34 8.72
CA ASP A 261 40.58 25.33 7.99
C ASP A 261 39.50 26.00 7.12
N ALA A 262 39.60 25.81 5.80
CA ALA A 262 38.62 26.30 4.83
C ALA A 262 37.70 25.19 4.29
N THR A 263 37.78 23.96 4.82
CA THR A 263 37.14 22.79 4.24
C THR A 263 35.63 22.90 4.15
N GLU A 264 34.97 23.32 5.23
CA GLU A 264 33.51 23.49 5.27
C GLU A 264 33.05 24.57 4.28
N TRP A 265 33.75 25.70 4.24
CA TRP A 265 33.42 26.79 3.33
C TRP A 265 33.58 26.38 1.86
N CYS A 266 34.67 25.70 1.50
CA CYS A 266 34.87 25.21 0.14
C CYS A 266 33.78 24.22 -0.28
N ARG A 267 33.41 23.28 0.60
CA ARG A 267 32.34 22.31 0.33
C ARG A 267 31.00 23.01 0.07
N LEU A 268 30.65 24.01 0.90
CA LEU A 268 29.44 24.79 0.71
C LEU A 268 29.46 25.58 -0.60
N GLN A 269 30.56 26.26 -0.93
CA GLN A 269 30.67 26.99 -2.19
C GLN A 269 30.62 26.06 -3.40
N TYR A 270 31.25 24.89 -3.31
CA TYR A 270 31.20 23.88 -4.35
C TYR A 270 29.77 23.40 -4.58
N LEU A 271 29.07 22.97 -3.51
CA LEU A 271 27.68 22.53 -3.56
C LEU A 271 26.75 23.62 -4.11
N LYS A 272 26.91 24.87 -3.63
CA LYS A 272 26.14 26.03 -4.10
C LYS A 272 26.30 26.23 -5.60
N ASN A 273 27.53 26.21 -6.11
CA ASN A 273 27.79 26.45 -7.53
C ASN A 273 27.35 25.28 -8.42
N ILE A 274 27.55 24.03 -7.98
CA ILE A 274 27.02 22.85 -8.69
C ILE A 274 25.49 22.95 -8.80
N SER A 275 24.82 23.34 -7.71
CA SER A 275 23.35 23.45 -7.68
C SER A 275 22.81 24.62 -8.50
N ILE A 276 23.40 25.82 -8.38
CA ILE A 276 22.95 27.02 -9.13
C ILE A 276 23.13 26.81 -10.65
N ARG A 277 24.21 26.13 -11.04
CA ARG A 277 24.55 25.88 -12.44
C ARG A 277 23.92 24.59 -13.00
N ASP A 278 23.13 23.89 -12.19
CA ASP A 278 22.46 22.63 -12.55
C ASP A 278 23.44 21.60 -13.16
N ILE A 279 24.65 21.52 -12.61
CA ILE A 279 25.67 20.57 -13.08
C ILE A 279 25.31 19.19 -12.57
N SER A 280 25.00 18.26 -13.48
CA SER A 280 24.64 16.90 -13.11
C SER A 280 25.79 16.19 -12.39
N ALA A 281 25.50 15.54 -11.27
CA ALA A 281 26.51 14.79 -10.54
C ALA A 281 27.08 13.61 -11.35
N THR A 282 26.40 13.16 -12.41
CA THR A 282 26.86 12.06 -13.27
C THR A 282 28.10 12.41 -14.09
N THR A 283 28.27 13.68 -14.49
CA THR A 283 29.37 14.15 -15.35
C THR A 283 30.67 14.37 -14.61
N LEU A 284 30.63 14.38 -13.27
CA LEU A 284 31.79 14.60 -12.41
C LEU A 284 32.72 13.37 -12.34
N SER A 285 34.00 13.60 -12.11
CA SER A 285 34.97 12.56 -11.74
C SER A 285 34.58 11.87 -10.43
N SER A 286 35.14 10.69 -10.15
CA SER A 286 34.85 9.96 -8.91
C SER A 286 35.21 10.75 -7.65
N GLU A 287 36.31 11.50 -7.69
CA GLU A 287 36.79 12.29 -6.56
C GLU A 287 35.90 13.50 -6.29
N ALA A 288 35.48 14.19 -7.36
CA ALA A 288 34.51 15.28 -7.28
C ALA A 288 33.14 14.80 -6.79
N LYS A 289 32.70 13.60 -7.20
CA LYS A 289 31.46 12.97 -6.69
C LYS A 289 31.51 12.71 -5.19
N ASP A 290 32.61 12.15 -4.70
CA ASP A 290 32.79 11.89 -3.27
C ASP A 290 32.82 13.20 -2.49
N TYR A 291 33.51 14.22 -3.01
CA TYR A 291 33.56 15.56 -2.42
C TYR A 291 32.16 16.23 -2.38
N LEU A 292 31.38 16.13 -3.46
CA LEU A 292 30.00 16.62 -3.52
C LEU A 292 29.11 15.89 -2.52
N THR A 293 29.25 14.56 -2.42
CA THR A 293 28.48 13.73 -1.50
C THR A 293 28.72 14.15 -0.05
N GLU A 294 29.98 14.36 0.33
CA GLU A 294 30.32 14.87 1.66
C GLU A 294 29.78 16.28 1.90
N ALA A 295 29.83 17.15 0.91
CA ALA A 295 29.27 18.50 1.00
C ALA A 295 27.74 18.46 1.24
N VAL A 296 27.00 17.64 0.49
CA VAL A 296 25.55 17.44 0.70
C VAL A 296 25.26 16.90 2.10
N ILE A 297 26.02 15.90 2.55
CA ILE A 297 25.85 15.31 3.89
C ILE A 297 26.09 16.35 4.98
N LYS A 298 27.14 17.15 4.86
CA LYS A 298 27.50 18.15 5.87
C LYS A 298 26.51 19.31 5.93
N GLU A 299 26.08 19.82 4.78
CA GLU A 299 25.09 20.90 4.72
C GLU A 299 23.74 20.49 5.36
N ASN A 300 23.40 19.21 5.29
CA ASN A 300 22.14 18.68 5.82
C ASN A 300 22.26 18.03 7.21
N GLU A 301 23.45 18.06 7.82
CA GLU A 301 23.71 17.50 9.16
C GLU A 301 22.82 18.09 10.26
N PRO A 302 22.48 19.40 10.28
CA PRO A 302 21.57 19.98 11.28
C PRO A 302 20.16 19.37 11.26
N TYR A 303 19.74 18.79 10.12
CA TYR A 303 18.43 18.18 9.92
C TYR A 303 18.50 16.66 9.92
N ARG A 304 19.48 16.08 10.62
CA ARG A 304 19.66 14.63 10.76
C ARG A 304 18.64 14.03 11.73
N PHE A 305 17.37 14.10 11.34
CA PHE A 305 16.21 13.50 11.99
C PHE A 305 16.19 11.99 11.76
N SER A 306 17.19 11.32 12.33
CA SER A 306 17.45 9.89 12.21
C SER A 306 17.65 9.28 13.58
N CYS A 307 17.23 8.02 13.73
CA CYS A 307 17.68 7.15 14.79
C CYS A 307 19.19 6.86 14.64
N GLU A 308 19.85 6.35 15.69
CA GLU A 308 21.26 5.95 15.67
C GLU A 308 21.56 4.88 14.61
N CYS A 309 20.61 3.98 14.32
CA CYS A 309 20.75 3.02 13.22
C CYS A 309 20.50 3.64 11.83
N GLY A 310 20.16 4.93 11.78
CA GLY A 310 19.91 5.72 10.60
C GLY A 310 18.54 5.54 9.93
N TYR A 311 17.57 4.98 10.66
CA TYR A 311 16.16 5.04 10.25
C TYR A 311 15.59 6.45 10.45
N PRO A 312 14.72 6.95 9.57
CA PRO A 312 14.16 8.29 9.69
C PRO A 312 13.27 8.39 10.93
N THR A 313 13.28 9.53 11.62
CA THR A 313 12.25 9.87 12.61
C THR A 313 11.07 10.55 11.92
N PRO A 314 9.84 10.47 12.46
CA PRO A 314 8.65 11.03 11.80
C PRO A 314 8.81 12.51 11.42
N LYS A 315 9.45 13.32 12.25
CA LYS A 315 9.70 14.75 11.98
C LYS A 315 10.49 15.05 10.69
N CYS A 316 11.23 14.09 10.13
CA CYS A 316 12.16 14.35 9.03
C CYS A 316 11.48 14.86 7.73
N TYR A 317 10.23 14.47 7.46
CA TYR A 317 9.53 14.86 6.22
C TYR A 317 9.26 16.37 6.13
N LYS A 318 9.35 17.11 7.24
CA LYS A 318 9.15 18.57 7.26
C LYS A 318 10.38 19.37 6.83
N TYR A 319 11.53 18.71 6.68
CA TYR A 319 12.82 19.37 6.48
C TYR A 319 13.44 18.88 5.17
N PRO A 320 13.01 19.44 4.02
CA PRO A 320 13.65 19.15 2.75
C PRO A 320 15.13 19.57 2.79
N PRO A 321 16.02 18.81 2.15
CA PRO A 321 17.44 19.14 2.18
C PRO A 321 17.73 20.42 1.40
N THR A 322 18.71 21.18 1.87
CA THR A 322 19.28 22.30 1.12
C THR A 322 19.88 21.76 -0.19
N TYR A 323 19.68 22.49 -1.30
CA TYR A 323 20.08 22.07 -2.64
C TYR A 323 19.44 20.74 -3.08
N PHE A 324 18.12 20.69 -2.96
CA PHE A 324 17.28 19.50 -3.13
C PHE A 324 17.60 18.65 -4.38
N ASN A 325 17.65 19.26 -5.57
CA ASN A 325 17.92 18.53 -6.81
C ASN A 325 19.31 17.88 -6.82
N THR A 326 20.32 18.60 -6.34
CA THR A 326 21.69 18.08 -6.24
C THR A 326 21.78 16.94 -5.23
N ALA A 327 21.01 16.98 -4.14
CA ALA A 327 20.92 15.89 -3.18
C ALA A 327 20.29 14.62 -3.77
N LEU A 328 19.29 14.77 -4.66
CA LEU A 328 18.73 13.64 -5.42
C LEU A 328 19.73 13.06 -6.41
N ASP A 329 20.43 13.92 -7.15
CA ASP A 329 21.48 13.50 -8.08
C ASP A 329 22.55 12.66 -7.35
N VAL A 330 23.00 13.15 -6.20
CA VAL A 330 23.95 12.45 -5.32
C VAL A 330 23.39 11.10 -4.86
N LEU A 331 22.12 11.01 -4.46
CA LEU A 331 21.48 9.74 -4.11
C LEU A 331 21.48 8.75 -5.28
N HIS A 332 21.20 9.21 -6.50
CA HIS A 332 21.12 8.36 -7.68
C HIS A 332 22.47 7.77 -8.11
N ILE A 333 23.57 8.49 -7.91
CA ILE A 333 24.91 8.03 -8.31
C ILE A 333 25.67 7.28 -7.21
N ALA A 334 25.12 7.23 -5.99
CA ALA A 334 25.82 6.72 -4.83
C ALA A 334 26.04 5.21 -4.88
N LYS A 335 27.27 4.78 -4.59
CA LYS A 335 27.58 3.35 -4.41
C LYS A 335 26.91 2.76 -3.17
N ASP A 336 26.75 3.57 -2.11
CA ASP A 336 26.08 3.21 -0.86
C ASP A 336 24.91 4.17 -0.60
N GLU A 337 23.75 3.84 -1.17
CA GLU A 337 22.50 4.57 -1.00
C GLU A 337 22.15 4.77 0.50
N LEU A 338 22.39 3.74 1.32
CA LEU A 338 22.06 3.79 2.74
C LEU A 338 22.91 4.82 3.47
N LYS A 339 24.19 5.01 3.12
CA LYS A 339 25.02 6.06 3.72
C LYS A 339 24.36 7.43 3.59
N ILE A 340 23.82 7.74 2.42
CA ILE A 340 23.15 9.03 2.16
C ILE A 340 21.81 9.09 2.87
N LEU A 341 20.96 8.06 2.75
CA LEU A 341 19.65 8.04 3.40
C LEU A 341 19.73 8.18 4.93
N ARG A 342 20.78 7.65 5.56
CA ARG A 342 21.02 7.82 7.00
C ARG A 342 21.45 9.24 7.37
N ALA A 343 22.17 9.90 6.47
CA ALA A 343 22.68 11.25 6.66
C ALA A 343 21.64 12.33 6.30
N VAL A 344 20.80 12.07 5.30
CA VAL A 344 19.78 12.99 4.76
C VAL A 344 18.42 12.27 4.75
N PRO A 345 17.73 12.19 5.91
CA PRO A 345 16.62 11.25 6.10
C PRO A 345 15.37 11.60 5.30
N TYR A 346 15.21 12.87 4.94
CA TYR A 346 14.14 13.32 4.03
C TYR A 346 14.11 12.54 2.71
N LEU A 347 15.28 12.10 2.22
CA LEU A 347 15.40 11.37 0.96
C LEU A 347 14.82 9.96 1.01
N TRP A 348 14.46 9.43 2.19
CA TRP A 348 13.78 8.14 2.31
C TRP A 348 12.49 8.06 1.51
N GLN A 349 11.73 9.17 1.38
CA GLN A 349 10.52 9.18 0.55
C GLN A 349 10.81 8.81 -0.91
N TYR A 350 11.99 9.15 -1.44
CA TYR A 350 12.37 8.83 -2.82
C TYR A 350 12.81 7.37 -2.95
N ALA A 351 13.58 6.87 -1.97
CA ALA A 351 13.93 5.45 -1.90
C ALA A 351 12.68 4.56 -1.79
N LEU A 352 11.66 5.02 -1.05
CA LEU A 352 10.41 4.29 -0.84
C LEU A 352 9.50 4.27 -2.08
N LYS A 353 9.56 5.25 -3.00
CA LYS A 353 8.74 5.29 -4.23
C LYS A 353 8.86 4.04 -5.10
N PHE A 354 10.02 3.40 -5.13
CA PHE A 354 10.29 2.29 -6.05
C PHE A 354 9.93 0.90 -5.50
N ASN A 355 9.92 0.71 -4.17
CA ASN A 355 9.60 -0.58 -3.56
C ASN A 355 9.30 -0.43 -2.06
N VAL A 356 8.08 -0.80 -1.66
CA VAL A 356 7.66 -0.89 -0.26
C VAL A 356 7.34 -2.34 0.09
N GLN A 357 8.40 -3.12 0.35
CA GLN A 357 8.27 -4.47 0.90
C GLN A 357 9.32 -4.71 1.99
N GLY A 358 9.01 -5.64 2.91
CA GLY A 358 9.94 -6.07 3.95
C GLY A 358 10.40 -4.91 4.85
N PRO A 359 11.71 -4.71 5.07
CA PRO A 359 12.22 -3.64 5.94
C PRO A 359 11.78 -2.24 5.55
N ARG A 360 11.55 -1.98 4.25
CA ARG A 360 11.09 -0.67 3.76
C ARG A 360 9.65 -0.36 4.20
N LEU A 361 8.84 -1.37 4.53
CA LEU A 361 7.52 -1.19 5.14
C LEU A 361 7.64 -0.59 6.55
N ALA A 362 8.64 -1.03 7.31
CA ALA A 362 8.95 -0.51 8.63
C ALA A 362 9.46 0.95 8.56
N VAL A 363 10.24 1.27 7.52
CA VAL A 363 10.64 2.66 7.25
C VAL A 363 9.43 3.53 6.92
N LEU A 364 8.52 3.08 6.04
CA LEU A 364 7.33 3.85 5.65
C LEU A 364 6.51 4.30 6.87
N ILE A 365 6.29 3.39 7.83
CA ILE A 365 5.52 3.73 9.05
C ILE A 365 6.28 4.64 10.01
N GLN A 366 7.61 4.52 10.10
CA GLN A 366 8.42 5.41 10.96
C GLN A 366 8.64 6.78 10.33
N TYR A 367 8.69 6.86 8.98
CA TYR A 367 8.75 8.12 8.24
C TYR A 367 7.49 8.97 8.49
N GLY A 368 6.32 8.33 8.63
CA GLY A 368 5.16 8.93 9.28
C GLY A 368 4.48 10.07 8.51
N GLU A 369 4.80 10.30 7.23
CA GLU A 369 4.11 11.29 6.42
C GLU A 369 2.78 10.73 5.89
N LEU A 370 1.66 11.36 6.27
CA LEU A 370 0.31 10.86 6.00
C LEU A 370 -0.02 10.79 4.50
N GLU A 371 0.23 11.85 3.74
CA GLU A 371 -0.13 11.92 2.31
C GLU A 371 0.71 10.93 1.51
N PHE A 372 2.02 10.89 1.74
CA PHE A 372 2.89 9.88 1.17
C PHE A 372 2.47 8.45 1.51
N PHE A 373 1.99 8.20 2.73
CA PHE A 373 1.47 6.88 3.10
C PHE A 373 0.25 6.48 2.25
N LYS A 374 -0.64 7.43 1.91
CA LYS A 374 -1.84 7.17 1.12
C LYS A 374 -1.52 6.64 -0.27
N ASP A 375 -0.42 7.06 -0.88
CA ASP A 375 0.01 6.59 -2.21
C ASP A 375 0.23 5.07 -2.25
N TYR A 376 0.56 4.45 -1.12
CA TYR A 376 0.79 3.01 -1.02
C TYR A 376 -0.46 2.20 -0.66
N THR A 377 -1.56 2.84 -0.25
CA THR A 377 -2.78 2.15 0.21
C THR A 377 -3.32 1.15 -0.79
N LEU A 378 -3.18 1.40 -2.09
CA LEU A 378 -3.69 0.51 -3.14
C LEU A 378 -2.84 -0.75 -3.32
N LEU A 379 -1.56 -0.69 -2.93
CA LEU A 379 -0.55 -1.72 -3.17
C LEU A 379 -0.43 -2.71 -2.00
N LEU A 380 -0.86 -2.32 -0.80
CA LEU A 380 -0.68 -3.09 0.42
C LEU A 380 -1.81 -4.14 0.61
N PRO A 381 -1.53 -5.46 0.58
CA PRO A 381 -2.49 -6.49 0.94
C PRO A 381 -2.74 -6.53 2.45
N TYR A 382 -3.76 -7.28 2.85
CA TYR A 382 -4.17 -7.42 4.25
C TYR A 382 -3.02 -7.85 5.19
N ASP A 383 -2.15 -8.75 4.74
CA ASP A 383 -1.04 -9.26 5.57
C ASP A 383 0.03 -8.18 5.82
N GLN A 384 0.29 -7.30 4.85
CA GLN A 384 1.21 -6.17 5.07
C GLN A 384 0.61 -5.14 6.02
N TRP A 385 -0.72 -4.97 6.03
CA TRP A 385 -1.39 -4.15 7.04
C TRP A 385 -1.26 -4.72 8.44
N HIS A 386 -1.24 -6.03 8.58
CA HIS A 386 -0.96 -6.68 9.85
C HIS A 386 0.44 -6.35 10.36
N ASP A 387 1.46 -6.41 9.48
CA ASP A 387 2.83 -6.02 9.82
C ASP A 387 2.93 -4.52 10.16
N ILE A 388 2.29 -3.65 9.37
CA ILE A 388 2.23 -2.19 9.63
C ILE A 388 1.66 -1.89 11.02
N VAL A 389 0.53 -2.51 11.38
CA VAL A 389 -0.07 -2.28 12.71
C VAL A 389 0.89 -2.76 13.81
N GLY A 390 1.58 -3.89 13.61
CA GLY A 390 2.63 -4.37 14.52
C GLY A 390 3.77 -3.37 14.70
N TYR A 391 4.31 -2.81 13.61
CA TYR A 391 5.34 -1.78 13.66
C TYR A 391 4.84 -0.48 14.29
N TYR A 392 3.61 -0.07 13.99
CA TYR A 392 3.02 1.13 14.57
C TYR A 392 2.84 1.01 16.08
N ILE A 393 2.41 -0.16 16.58
CA ILE A 393 2.37 -0.45 18.03
C ILE A 393 3.76 -0.31 18.64
N LYS A 394 4.79 -0.87 17.98
CA LYS A 394 6.17 -0.79 18.45
C LYS A 394 6.62 0.67 18.59
N ILE A 395 6.40 1.51 17.58
CA ILE A 395 6.77 2.93 17.62
C ILE A 395 5.92 3.68 18.64
N ARG A 396 4.59 3.62 18.54
CA ARG A 396 3.68 4.50 19.29
C ARG A 396 3.63 4.16 20.78
N ASN A 397 3.64 2.88 21.13
CA ASN A 397 3.47 2.47 22.53
C ASN A 397 4.80 2.40 23.28
N LYS A 398 5.90 2.03 22.61
CA LYS A 398 7.22 1.93 23.25
C LYS A 398 8.08 3.17 23.03
N GLY A 399 7.78 3.99 22.03
CA GLY A 399 8.59 5.15 21.65
C GLY A 399 9.97 4.78 21.12
N VAL A 400 10.06 3.66 20.40
CA VAL A 400 11.32 3.11 19.91
C VAL A 400 11.35 2.94 18.40
N CYS A 401 12.55 2.98 17.85
CA CYS A 401 12.83 2.68 16.46
C CYS A 401 12.40 1.26 16.10
N VAL A 402 11.71 1.10 14.97
CA VAL A 402 11.26 -0.21 14.49
C VAL A 402 12.41 -1.16 14.20
N ASN A 403 13.58 -0.62 13.87
CA ASN A 403 14.75 -1.38 13.46
C ASN A 403 15.66 -1.78 14.63
N CYS A 404 16.05 -0.84 15.49
CA CYS A 404 17.06 -1.09 16.53
C CYS A 404 16.56 -0.95 17.98
N ASP A 405 15.27 -0.65 18.20
CA ASP A 405 14.68 -0.52 19.54
C ASP A 405 15.23 0.65 20.41
N ASN A 406 16.08 1.52 19.86
CA ASN A 406 16.49 2.75 20.54
C ASN A 406 15.34 3.76 20.58
N LYS A 407 15.29 4.58 21.64
CA LYS A 407 14.28 5.63 21.77
C LYS A 407 14.38 6.64 20.63
N ILE A 408 13.24 7.07 20.12
CA ILE A 408 13.16 8.07 19.05
C ILE A 408 12.14 9.16 19.42
N ASP A 409 12.32 10.33 18.82
CA ASP A 409 11.30 11.37 18.84
C ASP A 409 10.08 10.94 18.02
N LEU A 410 8.89 11.14 18.59
CA LEU A 410 7.60 10.77 18.00
C LEU A 410 6.78 11.99 17.59
N GLU A 411 7.35 13.20 17.71
CA GLU A 411 6.71 14.41 17.20
C GLU A 411 6.29 14.19 15.74
N ASP A 412 5.07 14.61 15.41
CA ASP A 412 4.47 14.47 14.08
C ASP A 412 4.17 13.05 13.57
N LEU A 413 4.31 12.02 14.41
CA LEU A 413 3.85 10.69 14.06
C LEU A 413 2.32 10.67 13.88
N ILE A 414 1.84 10.08 12.78
CA ILE A 414 0.42 9.86 12.48
C ILE A 414 -0.34 9.34 13.70
N SER A 415 -1.59 9.75 13.88
CA SER A 415 -2.44 9.28 14.99
C SER A 415 -3.01 7.88 14.73
N TRP A 416 -3.52 7.23 15.79
CA TRP A 416 -4.23 5.95 15.66
C TRP A 416 -5.45 6.08 14.77
N THR A 417 -6.21 7.15 14.92
CA THR A 417 -7.32 7.48 14.03
C THR A 417 -6.83 7.55 12.60
N ASP A 418 -5.82 8.39 12.29
CA ASP A 418 -5.39 8.61 10.91
C ASP A 418 -4.87 7.32 10.25
N LEU A 419 -4.08 6.52 10.98
CA LEU A 419 -3.67 5.20 10.50
C LEU A 419 -4.89 4.32 10.21
N ALA A 420 -5.87 4.27 11.13
CA ALA A 420 -7.08 3.49 10.93
C ALA A 420 -7.88 3.96 9.71
N LYS A 421 -7.92 5.28 9.44
CA LYS A 421 -8.55 5.85 8.24
C LYS A 421 -7.90 5.34 6.96
N ILE A 422 -6.57 5.39 6.90
CA ILE A 422 -5.78 4.85 5.78
C ILE A 422 -6.06 3.36 5.57
N ILE A 423 -6.16 2.57 6.65
CA ILE A 423 -6.49 1.14 6.57
C ILE A 423 -7.90 0.94 6.00
N VAL A 424 -8.90 1.73 6.43
CA VAL A 424 -10.27 1.70 5.86
C VAL A 424 -10.25 1.97 4.37
N GLU A 425 -9.51 2.98 3.91
CA GLU A 425 -9.38 3.30 2.49
C GLU A 425 -8.73 2.17 1.68
N SER A 426 -7.78 1.44 2.27
CA SER A 426 -7.06 0.36 1.59
C SER A 426 -7.86 -0.96 1.51
N ILE A 427 -8.32 -1.49 2.65
CA ILE A 427 -8.88 -2.84 2.76
C ILE A 427 -10.39 -2.86 3.10
N GLY A 428 -10.99 -1.68 3.31
CA GLY A 428 -12.40 -1.51 3.62
C GLY A 428 -12.73 -1.71 5.11
N ALA A 429 -13.80 -1.04 5.56
CA ALA A 429 -14.17 -0.94 6.98
C ALA A 429 -14.29 -2.28 7.71
N ARG A 430 -14.88 -3.32 7.09
CA ARG A 430 -15.04 -4.64 7.74
C ARG A 430 -13.68 -5.28 8.06
N ASN A 431 -12.76 -5.23 7.11
CA ASN A 431 -11.44 -5.82 7.26
C ASN A 431 -10.59 -4.99 8.23
N THR A 432 -10.71 -3.66 8.19
CA THR A 432 -10.07 -2.77 9.17
C THR A 432 -10.52 -3.07 10.59
N ILE A 433 -11.83 -3.16 10.84
CA ILE A 433 -12.35 -3.50 12.18
C ILE A 433 -11.83 -4.87 12.61
N ARG A 434 -11.84 -5.87 11.72
CA ARG A 434 -11.32 -7.21 12.03
C ARG A 434 -9.84 -7.16 12.41
N LEU A 435 -9.04 -6.44 11.62
CA LEU A 435 -7.61 -6.28 11.86
C LEU A 435 -7.34 -5.58 13.20
N LEU A 436 -7.94 -4.41 13.43
CA LEU A 436 -7.73 -3.63 14.65
C LEU A 436 -8.27 -4.34 15.89
N LYS A 437 -9.32 -5.15 15.79
CA LYS A 437 -9.79 -6.00 16.90
C LYS A 437 -8.73 -6.98 17.38
N ASN A 438 -7.94 -7.57 16.48
CA ASN A 438 -6.84 -8.47 16.85
C ASN A 438 -5.77 -7.76 17.69
N TYR A 439 -5.67 -6.43 17.55
CA TYR A 439 -4.71 -5.58 18.26
C TYR A 439 -5.33 -4.72 19.35
N SER A 440 -6.60 -4.92 19.68
CA SER A 440 -7.37 -4.04 20.58
C SER A 440 -6.73 -3.81 21.95
N LEU A 441 -6.00 -4.80 22.49
CA LEU A 441 -5.28 -4.67 23.76
C LEU A 441 -4.11 -3.67 23.71
N PHE A 442 -3.59 -3.37 22.52
CA PHE A 442 -2.48 -2.46 22.29
C PHE A 442 -2.93 -1.08 21.83
N ILE A 443 -4.22 -0.88 21.56
CA ILE A 443 -4.78 0.40 21.14
C ILE A 443 -5.26 1.13 22.40
N PRO A 444 -4.67 2.29 22.77
CA PRO A 444 -5.11 3.02 23.95
C PRO A 444 -6.58 3.41 23.90
N LYS A 445 -7.26 3.40 25.05
CA LYS A 445 -8.66 3.83 25.11
C LYS A 445 -8.79 5.28 24.66
N GLY A 446 -9.72 5.54 23.74
CA GLY A 446 -9.96 6.87 23.17
C GLY A 446 -8.98 7.30 22.08
N SER A 447 -8.01 6.47 21.68
CA SER A 447 -7.08 6.81 20.59
C SER A 447 -7.71 6.70 19.20
N LEU A 448 -8.82 5.96 19.09
CA LEU A 448 -9.72 5.95 17.93
C LEU A 448 -10.91 6.83 18.26
N ASP A 449 -11.09 7.89 17.50
CA ASP A 449 -12.15 8.88 17.73
C ASP A 449 -13.52 8.40 17.20
N PRO A 450 -14.63 9.07 17.57
CA PRO A 450 -15.95 8.76 17.04
C PRO A 450 -16.02 8.82 15.51
N ASN A 451 -15.24 9.69 14.87
CA ASN A 451 -15.20 9.86 13.42
C ASN A 451 -14.75 8.56 12.73
N PHE A 452 -13.72 7.87 13.24
CA PHE A 452 -13.32 6.55 12.73
C PHE A 452 -14.49 5.53 12.73
N TYR A 453 -15.23 5.44 13.84
CA TYR A 453 -16.34 4.50 13.95
C TYR A 453 -17.50 4.88 13.03
N GLN A 454 -17.83 6.17 12.94
CA GLN A 454 -18.84 6.69 12.02
C GLN A 454 -18.46 6.38 10.57
N THR A 455 -17.21 6.60 10.16
CA THR A 455 -16.74 6.23 8.82
C THR A 455 -16.87 4.74 8.58
N CYS A 456 -16.51 3.90 9.54
CA CYS A 456 -16.69 2.46 9.40
C CYS A 456 -18.16 2.08 9.20
N ILE A 457 -19.10 2.76 9.88
CA ILE A 457 -20.53 2.51 9.75
C ILE A 457 -21.02 2.96 8.37
N PHE A 458 -20.65 4.17 7.94
CA PHE A 458 -20.98 4.73 6.64
C PHE A 458 -20.40 3.90 5.48
N ALA A 459 -19.14 3.53 5.55
CA ALA A 459 -18.49 2.71 4.53
C ALA A 459 -19.13 1.31 4.43
N ASN A 460 -19.76 0.83 5.52
CA ASN A 460 -20.53 -0.42 5.51
C ASN A 460 -21.98 -0.25 5.03
N SER A 461 -22.57 0.95 5.13
CA SER A 461 -23.94 1.21 4.68
C SER A 461 -24.02 1.51 3.18
N VAL A 462 -22.92 1.98 2.57
CA VAL A 462 -22.84 2.21 1.14
C VAL A 462 -22.61 0.88 0.41
N VAL A 463 -23.68 0.14 0.16
CA VAL A 463 -23.69 -1.05 -0.69
C VAL A 463 -23.90 -0.59 -2.12
N ASN A 464 -22.85 -0.58 -2.96
CA ASN A 464 -23.07 -0.37 -4.38
C ASN A 464 -22.08 -1.18 -5.20
N GLU A 465 -22.60 -1.97 -6.13
CA GLU A 465 -21.92 -3.07 -6.85
C GLU A 465 -20.87 -2.60 -7.86
N TYR A 466 -20.87 -1.31 -8.24
CA TYR A 466 -20.18 -0.83 -9.44
C TYR A 466 -18.93 0.04 -9.21
N ARG A 467 -18.51 0.33 -7.95
CA ARG A 467 -17.23 1.04 -7.69
C ARG A 467 -16.44 0.40 -6.56
N PRO A 468 -15.09 0.33 -6.66
CA PRO A 468 -14.26 -0.16 -5.57
C PRO A 468 -14.49 0.65 -4.29
N CYS A 469 -14.58 -0.04 -3.15
CA CYS A 469 -14.88 0.50 -1.81
C CYS A 469 -13.90 1.62 -1.34
N ARG A 470 -12.77 1.78 -2.05
CA ARG A 470 -11.62 2.62 -1.71
C ARG A 470 -11.88 4.12 -1.92
N GLU A 471 -12.31 4.54 -3.12
CA GLU A 471 -12.60 5.95 -3.44
C GLU A 471 -13.71 6.54 -2.55
N LYS A 472 -14.69 5.70 -2.18
CA LYS A 472 -15.84 6.14 -1.37
C LYS A 472 -15.47 6.35 0.10
N SER A 473 -14.51 5.59 0.63
CA SER A 473 -14.08 5.75 2.03
C SER A 473 -13.42 7.12 2.25
N GLY A 474 -12.58 7.56 1.31
CA GLY A 474 -12.00 8.91 1.33
C GLY A 474 -13.05 10.02 1.23
N LEU A 475 -14.06 9.86 0.35
CA LEU A 475 -15.19 10.80 0.27
C LEU A 475 -16.01 10.87 1.57
N ILE A 476 -16.24 9.72 2.23
CA ILE A 476 -16.92 9.68 3.53
C ILE A 476 -16.10 10.43 4.58
N PHE A 477 -14.77 10.27 4.60
CA PHE A 477 -13.91 11.02 5.53
C PHE A 477 -13.97 12.52 5.29
N GLN A 478 -13.85 12.95 4.02
CA GLN A 478 -13.96 14.36 3.67
C GLN A 478 -15.32 14.93 4.09
N PHE A 479 -16.39 14.18 3.81
CA PHE A 479 -17.73 14.57 4.23
C PHE A 479 -17.83 14.74 5.75
N LEU A 480 -17.36 13.77 6.55
CA LEU A 480 -17.44 13.81 8.00
C LEU A 480 -16.57 14.91 8.62
N ASN A 481 -15.38 15.15 8.06
CA ASN A 481 -14.46 16.20 8.55
C ASN A 481 -14.98 17.61 8.25
N ASN A 482 -15.81 17.77 7.21
CA ASN A 482 -16.38 19.06 6.83
C ASN A 482 -17.66 19.42 7.63
N LEU A 483 -18.10 18.56 8.54
CA LEU A 483 -19.28 18.81 9.37
C LEU A 483 -18.92 19.71 10.57
N ASP A 484 -19.67 20.80 10.76
CA ASP A 484 -19.67 21.55 12.02
C ASP A 484 -20.27 20.71 13.17
N SER A 485 -20.08 21.17 14.42
CA SER A 485 -20.54 20.45 15.61
C SER A 485 -22.05 20.18 15.64
N SER A 486 -22.87 21.17 15.24
CA SER A 486 -24.33 21.04 15.18
C SER A 486 -24.79 19.96 14.19
N ASN A 487 -24.12 19.88 13.04
CA ASN A 487 -24.41 18.89 12.02
C ASN A 487 -23.83 17.51 12.35
N GLN A 488 -22.74 17.43 13.12
CA GLN A 488 -22.25 16.17 13.68
C GLN A 488 -23.29 15.54 14.61
N ASP A 489 -23.94 16.33 15.48
CA ASP A 489 -24.99 15.82 16.37
C ASP A 489 -26.20 15.29 15.60
N LYS A 490 -26.67 16.05 14.60
CA LYS A 490 -27.76 15.60 13.70
C LYS A 490 -27.39 14.32 12.94
N LEU A 491 -26.11 14.16 12.57
CA LEU A 491 -25.64 12.95 11.92
C LEU A 491 -25.64 11.76 12.88
N GLN A 492 -25.20 11.95 14.11
CA GLN A 492 -25.25 10.91 15.14
C GLN A 492 -26.68 10.42 15.37
N ASP A 493 -27.66 11.32 15.39
CA ASP A 493 -29.07 10.96 15.47
C ASP A 493 -29.53 10.11 14.28
N LYS A 494 -29.09 10.44 13.06
CA LYS A 494 -29.39 9.64 11.85
C LYS A 494 -28.73 8.26 11.92
N ILE A 495 -27.51 8.14 12.43
CA ILE A 495 -26.83 6.85 12.65
C ILE A 495 -27.58 6.02 13.71
N ALA A 496 -28.02 6.63 14.81
CA ALA A 496 -28.78 5.95 15.85
C ALA A 496 -30.11 5.40 15.31
N LYS A 497 -30.82 6.20 14.50
CA LYS A 497 -32.03 5.76 13.79
C LYS A 497 -31.74 4.60 12.84
N TYR A 498 -30.64 4.67 12.08
CA TYR A 498 -30.20 3.57 11.21
C TYR A 498 -30.03 2.26 11.98
N PHE A 499 -29.34 2.25 13.13
CA PHE A 499 -29.20 1.03 13.93
C PHE A 499 -30.54 0.53 14.47
N THR A 500 -31.40 1.45 14.94
CA THR A 500 -32.74 1.10 15.43
C THR A 500 -33.53 0.40 14.34
N HIS A 501 -33.52 0.93 13.12
CA HIS A 501 -34.22 0.33 11.99
C HIS A 501 -33.60 -0.99 11.55
N LYS A 502 -32.26 -1.08 11.48
CA LYS A 502 -31.53 -2.29 11.09
C LYS A 502 -31.80 -3.47 12.03
N HIS A 503 -31.88 -3.22 13.34
CA HIS A 503 -32.12 -4.26 14.34
C HIS A 503 -33.62 -4.58 14.53
N VAL A 504 -34.52 -3.63 14.26
CA VAL A 504 -35.98 -3.87 14.31
C VAL A 504 -36.50 -4.58 13.05
N ALA A 505 -35.91 -4.29 11.87
CA ALA A 505 -36.28 -4.93 10.61
C ALA A 505 -35.96 -6.44 10.55
N SER A 506 -35.15 -6.97 11.47
CA SER A 506 -34.93 -8.42 11.57
C SER A 506 -36.15 -9.19 12.09
N LYS A 507 -37.21 -8.51 12.57
CA LYS A 507 -38.45 -9.15 13.05
C LYS A 507 -39.70 -8.87 12.21
N LYS A 508 -39.70 -7.87 11.34
CA LYS A 508 -40.77 -7.60 10.38
C LYS A 508 -40.16 -6.98 9.12
N GLY A 509 -40.36 -7.59 7.96
CA GLY A 509 -39.76 -7.25 6.67
C GLY A 509 -40.17 -5.88 6.09
N TYR A 510 -39.89 -4.80 6.80
CA TYR A 510 -40.00 -3.43 6.33
C TYR A 510 -38.61 -2.90 5.98
N TYR A 511 -38.02 -3.41 4.90
CA TYR A 511 -37.18 -2.53 4.10
C TYR A 511 -38.15 -1.64 3.33
N MET A 512 -38.31 -0.38 3.76
CA MET A 512 -39.00 0.61 2.94
C MET A 512 -38.33 0.62 1.57
N LYS A 513 -39.04 0.12 0.57
CA LYS A 513 -38.77 0.36 -0.85
C LYS A 513 -39.03 1.85 -1.13
N SER A 514 -38.22 2.75 -0.56
CA SER A 514 -37.99 4.01 -1.26
C SER A 514 -37.28 3.62 -2.55
N SER A 515 -37.83 4.01 -3.70
CA SER A 515 -37.19 3.84 -5.01
C SER A 515 -35.71 4.17 -4.89
N ARG A 516 -34.83 3.17 -4.96
CA ARG A 516 -33.38 3.39 -4.82
C ARG A 516 -32.97 4.34 -5.95
N GLU A 517 -32.70 5.58 -5.58
CA GLU A 517 -32.28 6.58 -6.55
C GLU A 517 -30.82 6.29 -6.91
N SER A 518 -30.58 5.92 -8.16
CA SER A 518 -29.22 5.78 -8.68
C SER A 518 -28.60 7.15 -8.87
N GLY A 519 -27.32 7.28 -8.53
CA GLY A 519 -26.54 8.51 -8.69
C GLY A 519 -25.79 8.93 -7.43
N GLU A 520 -25.08 10.05 -7.55
CA GLU A 520 -24.27 10.66 -6.50
C GLU A 520 -24.86 12.01 -6.12
N CYS A 521 -24.78 12.34 -4.83
CA CYS A 521 -25.16 13.65 -4.32
C CYS A 521 -24.25 14.72 -4.92
N GLY A 522 -24.84 15.77 -5.51
CA GLY A 522 -24.07 16.85 -6.13
C GLY A 522 -23.10 17.55 -5.17
N MET A 523 -23.42 17.56 -3.86
CA MET A 523 -22.62 18.20 -2.80
C MET A 523 -21.55 17.26 -2.23
N CYS A 524 -21.94 16.18 -1.54
CA CYS A 524 -20.99 15.31 -0.84
C CYS A 524 -20.40 14.21 -1.72
N LYS A 525 -20.88 14.05 -2.97
CA LYS A 525 -20.48 12.99 -3.91
C LYS A 525 -20.72 11.56 -3.40
N LEU A 526 -21.38 11.40 -2.25
CA LEU A 526 -21.79 10.10 -1.74
C LEU A 526 -23.03 9.59 -2.49
N PRO A 527 -23.23 8.26 -2.57
CA PRO A 527 -24.41 7.69 -3.22
C PRO A 527 -25.72 8.18 -2.61
N LEU A 528 -26.70 8.48 -3.48
CA LEU A 528 -28.05 8.88 -3.08
C LEU A 528 -28.80 7.71 -2.42
N ASP A 529 -28.51 6.49 -2.87
CA ASP A 529 -28.79 5.24 -2.15
C ASP A 529 -27.82 5.09 -0.97
N ASN A 530 -28.18 5.65 0.19
CA ASN A 530 -27.46 5.43 1.44
C ASN A 530 -28.46 5.24 2.59
N ASP A 531 -28.38 4.11 3.29
CA ASP A 531 -29.28 3.76 4.40
C ASP A 531 -29.26 4.75 5.59
N ILE A 532 -28.23 5.58 5.70
CA ILE A 532 -28.09 6.59 6.76
C ILE A 532 -28.59 7.96 6.27
N LEU A 533 -28.39 8.26 4.99
CA LEU A 533 -28.80 9.51 4.35
C LEU A 533 -29.98 9.30 3.38
N LEU A 534 -30.97 8.52 3.79
CA LEU A 534 -32.09 8.04 2.94
C LEU A 534 -32.89 9.13 2.21
N ASP A 535 -32.96 10.33 2.78
CA ASP A 535 -33.77 11.42 2.23
C ASP A 535 -33.01 12.13 1.10
N CYS A 536 -33.46 11.99 -0.14
CA CYS A 536 -32.92 12.69 -1.30
C CYS A 536 -33.93 13.71 -1.85
N LEU A 537 -33.44 14.86 -2.30
CA LEU A 537 -34.24 15.93 -2.90
C LEU A 537 -33.62 16.37 -4.24
N PRO A 538 -34.44 16.52 -5.30
CA PRO A 538 -34.00 17.15 -6.53
C PRO A 538 -33.84 18.67 -6.35
N SER A 539 -32.90 19.26 -7.07
CA SER A 539 -32.81 20.72 -7.26
C SER A 539 -34.06 21.25 -7.95
N THR A 540 -34.49 22.47 -7.60
CA THR A 540 -35.65 23.13 -8.22
C THR A 540 -35.41 23.54 -9.67
N ASN A 541 -34.16 23.86 -10.02
CA ASN A 541 -33.80 24.50 -11.30
C ASN A 541 -32.82 23.69 -12.16
N CYS A 542 -32.45 22.47 -11.76
CA CYS A 542 -31.54 21.64 -12.54
C CYS A 542 -31.74 20.13 -12.28
N LYS A 543 -31.00 19.28 -12.99
CA LYS A 543 -31.08 17.82 -12.87
C LYS A 543 -30.26 17.24 -11.71
N HIS A 544 -29.54 18.06 -10.94
CA HIS A 544 -28.75 17.58 -9.81
C HIS A 544 -29.66 17.15 -8.65
N LYS A 545 -29.22 16.12 -7.93
CA LYS A 545 -29.87 15.58 -6.74
C LYS A 545 -28.93 15.66 -5.55
N PHE A 546 -29.50 15.85 -4.38
CA PHE A 546 -28.75 16.01 -3.14
C PHE A 546 -29.41 15.23 -2.02
N HIS A 547 -28.62 14.78 -1.04
CA HIS A 547 -29.20 14.36 0.23
C HIS A 547 -29.85 15.57 0.89
N LYS A 548 -31.05 15.39 1.46
CA LYS A 548 -31.74 16.40 2.27
C LYS A 548 -30.84 16.95 3.36
N PHE A 549 -30.08 16.06 4.01
CA PHE A 549 -29.06 16.44 4.99
C PHE A 549 -28.05 17.44 4.39
N CYS A 550 -27.48 17.15 3.22
CA CYS A 550 -26.50 18.02 2.59
C CYS A 550 -27.09 19.39 2.18
N LEU A 551 -28.34 19.43 1.71
CA LEU A 551 -29.01 20.70 1.39
C LEU A 551 -29.25 21.55 2.64
N GLU A 552 -29.72 20.93 3.73
CA GLU A 552 -29.95 21.59 5.02
C GLU A 552 -28.67 22.19 5.63
N GLN A 553 -27.49 21.67 5.25
CA GLN A 553 -26.20 22.23 5.68
C GLN A 553 -25.78 23.49 4.93
N SER A 554 -26.23 23.67 3.70
CA SER A 554 -25.75 24.74 2.82
C SER A 554 -26.45 26.09 3.03
N ASP A 555 -27.29 26.24 4.07
CA ASP A 555 -28.20 27.37 4.32
C ASP A 555 -29.08 27.79 3.12
N ASN A 556 -29.10 27.00 2.03
CA ASN A 556 -29.91 27.22 0.85
C ASN A 556 -31.34 26.73 1.09
N THR A 557 -32.11 27.55 1.81
CA THR A 557 -33.58 27.43 1.90
C THR A 557 -34.27 27.43 0.53
N SER A 558 -33.60 27.91 -0.51
CA SER A 558 -34.09 28.03 -1.89
C SER A 558 -34.03 26.73 -2.73
N ARG A 559 -33.44 25.63 -2.23
CA ARG A 559 -33.14 24.42 -3.03
C ARG A 559 -32.37 24.72 -4.33
N ASN A 560 -31.70 25.87 -4.40
CA ASN A 560 -30.89 26.22 -5.55
C ASN A 560 -29.63 25.34 -5.56
N CYS A 561 -29.29 24.88 -6.76
CA CYS A 561 -28.04 24.18 -7.03
C CYS A 561 -26.86 25.10 -6.65
N ASN A 562 -25.79 24.56 -6.07
CA ASN A 562 -24.54 25.32 -5.88
C ASN A 562 -23.51 25.04 -6.99
N LEU A 563 -23.89 24.18 -7.93
CA LEU A 563 -23.10 23.83 -9.12
C LEU A 563 -23.64 24.53 -10.38
N CYS A 564 -24.74 25.27 -10.21
CA CYS A 564 -25.56 25.96 -11.19
C CYS A 564 -26.22 27.11 -10.40
#